data_AF-T1CEF4-F1
#
_entry.id   AF-T1CEF4-F1
#
_cell.length_a   1.000
_cell.length_b   1.000
_cell.length_c   1.000
_cell.angle_alpha   90.00
_cell.angle_beta   90.00
_cell.angle_gamma   90.00
#
_symmetry.space_group_name_H-M   'P 1'
#
loop_
_entity.id
_entity.type
_entity.pdbx_description
1 polymer ?
#
loop_
_entity_poly.entity_id
_entity_poly.type
_entity_poly.pdbx_seq_one_letter_code
_entity_poly.pdbx_strand_id
1 'polypeptide(L)'
;MGRINPERRERLVNDVKERYDRISGTMNELSKRLWAGNECLSIGHGGIGIVSKATGMARNTVVNGRNEVKAGKKLDGRIRDRGAGRKRSIEINPGLPERLQEIVAPFTRGDPMSSLL
;
A
#
# COMPACT_ATOMS: atom_id res chain seq x y z
N MET A 1 -10.24 1.91 -34.52
CA MET A 1 -9.94 1.68 -33.09
C MET A 1 -10.56 0.34 -32.67
N GLY A 2 -9.83 -0.77 -32.85
CA GLY A 2 -10.41 -2.12 -32.74
C GLY A 2 -10.66 -2.51 -31.28
N ARG A 3 -11.92 -2.78 -30.91
CA ARG A 3 -12.23 -3.44 -29.63
C ARG A 3 -11.55 -4.82 -29.64
N ILE A 4 -10.80 -5.13 -28.58
CA ILE A 4 -10.25 -6.48 -28.38
C ILE A 4 -11.43 -7.46 -28.42
N ASN A 5 -11.31 -8.52 -29.22
CA ASN A 5 -12.30 -9.62 -29.28
C ASN A 5 -12.63 -10.07 -27.83
N PRO A 6 -13.92 -10.15 -27.44
CA PRO A 6 -14.34 -10.59 -26.11
C PRO A 6 -13.64 -11.86 -25.61
N GLU A 7 -13.47 -12.87 -26.46
CA GLU A 7 -12.82 -14.14 -26.10
C GLU A 7 -11.34 -13.95 -25.76
N ARG A 8 -10.64 -13.14 -26.57
CA ARG A 8 -9.23 -12.80 -26.33
C ARG A 8 -9.08 -12.02 -25.03
N ARG A 9 -10.04 -11.13 -24.74
CA ARG A 9 -10.05 -10.37 -23.49
C ARG A 9 -10.23 -11.30 -22.29
N GLU A 10 -11.15 -12.26 -22.36
CA GLU A 10 -11.40 -13.18 -21.25
C GLU A 10 -10.18 -14.08 -21.00
N ARG A 11 -9.53 -14.56 -22.07
CA ARG A 11 -8.27 -15.31 -21.96
C ARG A 11 -7.20 -14.50 -21.23
N LEU A 12 -6.99 -13.24 -21.62
CA LEU A 12 -6.01 -12.36 -20.96
C LEU A 12 -6.34 -12.12 -19.48
N VAL A 13 -7.63 -12.01 -19.14
CA VAL A 13 -8.05 -11.87 -17.74
C VAL A 13 -7.68 -13.12 -16.94
N ASN A 14 -7.95 -14.31 -17.49
CA ASN A 14 -7.61 -15.57 -16.83
C ASN A 14 -6.10 -15.77 -16.70
N ASP A 15 -5.33 -15.47 -17.75
CA ASP A 15 -3.86 -15.58 -17.71
C ASP A 15 -3.25 -14.66 -16.64
N VAL A 16 -3.73 -13.41 -16.55
CA VAL A 16 -3.27 -12.46 -15.52
C VAL A 16 -3.68 -12.93 -14.13
N LYS A 17 -4.91 -13.44 -13.98
CA LYS A 17 -5.40 -13.96 -12.71
C LYS A 17 -4.54 -15.12 -12.22
N GLU A 18 -4.23 -16.06 -13.10
CA GLU A 18 -3.36 -17.19 -12.78
C GLU A 18 -1.96 -16.73 -12.34
N ARG A 19 -1.34 -15.80 -13.09
CA ARG A 19 -0.04 -15.23 -12.69
C ARG A 19 -0.11 -14.52 -11.34
N TYR A 20 -1.20 -13.80 -11.06
CA TYR A 20 -1.40 -13.10 -9.79
C TYR A 20 -1.57 -14.10 -8.64
N ASP A 21 -2.45 -15.08 -8.78
CA ASP A 21 -2.80 -16.04 -7.72
C ASP A 21 -1.57 -16.87 -7.29
N ARG A 22 -0.67 -17.20 -8.23
CA ARG A 22 0.58 -17.93 -7.94
C ARG A 22 1.51 -17.23 -6.94
N ILE A 23 1.54 -15.90 -6.90
CA ILE A 23 2.52 -15.14 -6.09
C ILE A 23 1.90 -14.09 -5.17
N SER A 24 0.60 -13.81 -5.27
CA SER A 24 -0.05 -12.74 -4.50
C SER A 24 0.00 -12.95 -2.98
N GLY A 25 0.11 -14.20 -2.53
CA GLY A 25 0.28 -14.55 -1.11
C GLY A 25 1.61 -14.08 -0.51
N THR A 26 2.64 -13.88 -1.34
CA THR A 26 3.97 -13.42 -0.88
C THR A 26 4.16 -11.92 -1.02
N MET A 27 3.18 -11.21 -1.60
CA MET A 27 3.28 -9.77 -1.90
C MET A 27 2.59 -8.91 -0.84
N ASN A 28 3.24 -7.81 -0.46
CA ASN A 28 2.63 -6.72 0.30
C ASN A 28 1.83 -5.76 -0.61
N GLU A 29 1.15 -4.77 -0.03
CA GLU A 29 0.30 -3.83 -0.80
C GLU A 29 1.06 -3.06 -1.89
N LEU A 30 2.31 -2.65 -1.61
CA LEU A 30 3.14 -1.92 -2.56
C LEU A 30 3.56 -2.82 -3.74
N SER A 31 4.06 -4.02 -3.46
CA SER A 31 4.47 -4.99 -4.49
C SER A 31 3.28 -5.46 -5.34
N LYS A 32 2.10 -5.68 -4.74
CA LYS A 32 0.86 -5.95 -5.51
C LYS A 32 0.53 -4.84 -6.49
N ARG A 33 0.63 -3.58 -6.04
CA ARG A 33 0.34 -2.40 -6.86
C ARG A 33 1.36 -2.22 -8.00
N LEU A 34 2.65 -2.36 -7.71
CA LEU A 34 3.69 -2.30 -8.75
C LEU A 34 3.57 -3.45 -9.76
N TRP A 35 3.27 -4.66 -9.29
CA TRP A 35 3.02 -5.81 -10.15
C TRP A 35 1.84 -5.57 -11.10
N ALA A 36 0.71 -5.08 -10.57
CA ALA A 36 -0.46 -4.72 -11.38
C ALA A 36 -0.15 -3.61 -12.39
N GLY A 37 0.66 -2.62 -11.99
CA GLY A 37 1.17 -1.58 -12.88
C GLY A 37 2.00 -2.12 -14.03
N ASN A 38 2.91 -3.06 -13.73
CA ASN A 38 3.75 -3.71 -14.72
C ASN A 38 2.91 -4.53 -15.73
N GLU A 39 2.00 -5.38 -15.25
CA GLU A 39 1.11 -6.17 -16.12
C GLU A 39 0.25 -5.26 -17.03
N CYS A 40 -0.21 -4.13 -16.50
CA CYS A 40 -0.95 -3.16 -17.30
C CYS A 40 -0.11 -2.59 -18.44
N LEU A 41 1.19 -2.35 -18.23
CA LEU A 41 2.09 -1.86 -19.27
C LEU A 41 2.35 -2.93 -20.33
N SER A 42 2.54 -4.19 -19.91
CA SER A 42 2.76 -5.32 -20.81
C SER A 42 1.54 -5.60 -21.71
N ILE A 43 0.31 -5.47 -21.18
CA ILE A 43 -0.93 -5.67 -21.95
C ILE A 43 -1.21 -4.48 -22.88
N GLY A 44 -0.87 -3.26 -22.47
CA GLY A 44 -1.13 -2.05 -23.26
C GLY A 44 -2.60 -1.62 -23.22
N HIS A 45 -3.24 -1.48 -24.38
CA HIS A 45 -4.59 -0.94 -24.47
C HIS A 45 -5.61 -1.84 -23.76
N GLY A 46 -6.41 -1.26 -22.87
CA GLY A 46 -7.37 -2.00 -22.04
C GLY A 46 -6.75 -2.74 -20.84
N GLY A 47 -5.42 -2.68 -20.66
CA GLY A 47 -4.71 -3.37 -19.59
C GLY A 47 -5.24 -3.04 -18.19
N ILE A 48 -5.57 -1.77 -17.91
CA ILE A 48 -6.14 -1.35 -16.62
C ILE A 48 -7.41 -2.16 -16.29
N GLY A 49 -8.31 -2.30 -17.25
CA GLY A 49 -9.56 -3.02 -17.06
C GLY A 49 -9.38 -4.52 -16.95
N ILE A 50 -8.43 -5.09 -17.69
CA ILE A 50 -8.09 -6.52 -17.66
C ILE A 50 -7.47 -6.87 -16.30
N VAL A 51 -6.44 -6.14 -15.89
CA VAL A 51 -5.75 -6.37 -14.61
C VAL A 51 -6.68 -6.16 -13.43
N SER A 52 -7.49 -5.09 -13.44
CA SER A 52 -8.48 -4.85 -12.37
C SER A 52 -9.50 -5.98 -12.27
N LYS A 53 -9.99 -6.53 -13.40
CA LYS A 53 -10.90 -7.68 -13.41
C LYS A 53 -10.21 -8.95 -12.89
N ALA A 54 -8.95 -9.17 -13.26
CA ALA A 54 -8.19 -10.35 -12.89
C ALA A 54 -7.82 -10.39 -11.39
N THR A 55 -7.40 -9.26 -10.82
CA THR A 55 -6.88 -9.19 -9.45
C THR A 55 -7.90 -8.72 -8.41
N GLY A 56 -9.04 -8.18 -8.85
CA GLY A 56 -10.02 -7.53 -7.99
C GLY A 56 -9.59 -6.16 -7.46
N MET A 57 -8.42 -5.65 -7.85
CA MET A 57 -7.96 -4.34 -7.42
C MET A 57 -8.79 -3.21 -8.06
N ALA A 58 -8.98 -2.12 -7.32
CA ALA A 58 -9.60 -0.92 -7.87
C ALA A 58 -8.80 -0.40 -9.07
N ARG A 59 -9.49 0.06 -10.12
CA ARG A 59 -8.84 0.61 -11.33
C ARG A 59 -7.86 1.73 -10.99
N ASN A 60 -8.20 2.58 -10.02
CA ASN A 60 -7.33 3.67 -9.59
C ASN A 60 -6.01 3.15 -8.99
N THR A 61 -6.04 2.05 -8.25
CA THR A 61 -4.84 1.39 -7.73
C THR A 61 -3.94 0.87 -8.85
N VAL A 62 -4.52 0.28 -9.90
CA VAL A 62 -3.77 -0.18 -11.08
C VAL A 62 -3.16 1.00 -11.85
N VAL A 63 -3.91 2.10 -12.00
CA VAL A 63 -3.40 3.36 -12.61
C VAL A 63 -2.23 3.92 -11.81
N ASN A 64 -2.36 3.99 -10.48
CA ASN A 64 -1.29 4.46 -9.61
C ASN A 64 -0.05 3.56 -9.74
N GLY A 65 -0.22 2.24 -9.67
CA GLY A 65 0.86 1.28 -9.89
C GLY A 65 1.55 1.45 -11.23
N ARG A 66 0.78 1.66 -12.33
CA ARG A 66 1.34 1.93 -13.66
C ARG A 66 2.22 3.19 -13.66
N ASN A 67 1.75 4.25 -13.03
CA ASN A 67 2.48 5.52 -12.95
C ASN A 67 3.74 5.38 -12.09
N GLU A 68 3.65 4.67 -10.97
CA GLU A 68 4.79 4.36 -10.09
C GLU A 68 5.86 3.53 -10.82
N VAL A 69 5.46 2.51 -11.58
CA VAL A 69 6.39 1.70 -12.39
C VAL A 69 7.06 2.57 -13.46
N LYS A 70 6.31 3.41 -14.18
CA LYS A 70 6.88 4.35 -15.15
C LYS A 70 7.86 5.35 -14.51
N ALA A 71 7.60 5.75 -13.27
CA ALA A 71 8.46 6.64 -12.50
C ALA A 71 9.68 5.92 -11.87
N GLY A 72 9.81 4.60 -12.07
CA GLY A 72 10.92 3.83 -11.52
C GLY A 72 10.86 3.65 -10.00
N LYS A 73 9.66 3.67 -9.40
CA LYS A 73 9.48 3.44 -7.97
C LYS A 73 10.06 2.07 -7.59
N LYS A 74 10.99 2.06 -6.63
CA LYS A 74 11.63 0.84 -6.11
C LYS A 74 10.95 0.37 -4.83
N LEU A 75 11.04 -0.94 -4.57
CA LEU A 75 10.74 -1.53 -3.28
C LEU A 75 11.90 -1.21 -2.33
N ASP A 76 11.78 -0.14 -1.54
CA ASP A 76 12.82 0.36 -0.63
C ASP A 76 12.59 -0.11 0.83
N GLY A 77 11.85 -1.22 1.02
CA GLY A 77 11.45 -1.73 2.33
C GLY A 77 10.42 -0.85 3.05
N ARG A 78 10.09 0.33 2.50
CA ARG A 78 9.15 1.27 3.08
C ARG A 78 7.84 1.26 2.30
N ILE A 79 6.81 0.64 2.87
CA ILE A 79 5.49 0.53 2.24
C ILE A 79 4.83 1.91 2.08
N ARG A 80 5.14 2.85 2.98
CA ARG A 80 4.62 4.23 3.00
C ARG A 80 5.68 5.24 2.59
N ASP A 81 5.34 6.15 1.69
CA ASP A 81 6.20 7.30 1.38
C ASP A 81 6.54 8.12 2.63
N ARG A 82 7.64 8.89 2.57
CA ARG A 82 7.97 9.89 3.60
C ARG A 82 6.75 10.81 3.78
N GLY A 83 6.25 10.92 5.02
CA GLY A 83 5.09 11.76 5.35
C GLY A 83 3.72 11.10 5.21
N ALA A 84 3.60 9.87 4.70
CA ALA A 84 2.32 9.17 4.54
C ALA A 84 1.84 8.41 5.80
N GLY A 85 2.37 8.78 6.97
CA GLY A 85 1.94 8.26 8.28
C GLY A 85 0.91 9.17 8.94
N ARG A 86 0.18 8.64 9.93
CA ARG A 86 -0.56 9.49 10.86
C ARG A 86 0.46 10.44 11.51
N LYS A 87 0.22 11.75 11.44
CA LYS A 87 1.04 12.75 12.14
C LYS A 87 1.22 12.30 13.60
N ARG A 88 2.40 12.52 14.20
CA ARG A 88 2.64 12.13 15.60
C ARG A 88 1.53 12.72 16.46
N SER A 89 1.07 12.02 17.49
CA SER A 89 0.01 12.53 18.37
C SER A 89 0.39 13.87 19.01
N ILE A 90 1.69 14.15 19.16
CA ILE A 90 2.26 15.43 19.61
C ILE A 90 2.12 16.55 18.56
N GLU A 91 2.17 16.22 17.26
CA GLU A 91 1.90 17.19 16.19
C GLU A 91 0.42 17.55 16.08
N ILE A 92 -0.48 16.63 16.48
CA ILE A 92 -1.93 16.83 16.48
C ILE A 92 -2.40 17.49 17.77
N ASN A 93 -1.78 17.14 18.90
CA ASN A 93 -2.07 17.66 20.22
C ASN A 93 -0.74 18.01 20.92
N PRO A 94 -0.26 19.26 20.80
CA PRO A 94 1.01 19.69 21.35
C PRO A 94 1.12 19.55 22.87
N GLY A 95 0.00 19.61 23.60
CA GLY A 95 -0.05 19.48 25.07
C GLY A 95 -0.24 18.03 25.56
N LEU A 96 -0.19 17.05 24.66
CA LEU A 96 -0.38 15.64 25.00
C LEU A 96 0.65 15.10 26.02
N PRO A 97 1.97 15.42 25.91
CA PRO A 97 2.95 14.95 26.88
C PRO A 97 2.65 15.44 28.30
N GLU A 98 2.31 16.72 28.46
CA GLU A 98 2.04 17.35 29.75
C GLU A 98 0.74 16.79 30.35
N ARG A 99 -0.30 16.62 29.53
CA ARG A 99 -1.57 16.00 29.95
C ARG A 99 -1.38 14.53 30.38
N LEU A 100 -0.53 13.78 29.68
CA LEU A 100 -0.22 12.41 30.07
C LEU A 100 0.54 12.38 31.40
N GLN A 101 1.46 13.32 31.63
CA GLN A 101 2.15 13.45 32.91
C GLN A 101 1.17 13.83 34.04
N GLU A 102 0.23 14.75 33.82
CA GLU A 102 -0.80 15.11 34.81
C GLU A 102 -1.68 13.91 35.21
N ILE A 103 -2.01 13.03 34.25
CA ILE A 103 -2.83 11.84 34.49
C ILE A 103 -2.03 10.76 35.22
N VAL A 104 -0.72 10.62 34.93
CA VAL A 104 0.13 9.55 35.48
C VAL A 104 0.77 9.93 36.82
N ALA A 105 1.12 11.20 37.01
CA ALA A 105 1.80 11.72 38.21
C ALA A 105 1.14 11.31 39.55
N PRO A 106 -0.20 11.27 39.70
CA PRO A 106 -0.85 10.87 40.94
C PRO A 106 -0.71 9.37 41.25
N PHE A 107 -0.45 8.54 40.24
CA PHE A 107 -0.38 7.09 40.32
C PHE A 107 1.05 6.54 40.27
N THR A 108 2.05 7.37 39.95
CA THR A 108 3.48 7.06 40.10
C THR A 108 3.95 7.19 41.55
N ARG A 109 3.28 6.50 42.46
CA ARG A 109 3.76 6.31 43.84
C ARG A 109 4.44 4.94 43.96
N GLY A 110 5.75 4.93 43.72
CA GLY A 110 6.73 3.98 44.28
C GLY A 110 7.05 2.71 43.48
N ASP A 111 8.20 2.72 42.79
CA ASP A 111 9.08 1.53 42.76
C ASP A 111 10.08 1.72 43.92
N PRO A 112 10.17 0.79 44.89
CA PRO A 112 11.02 0.94 46.07
C PRO A 112 12.54 0.98 45.77
N MET A 113 12.98 0.73 44.54
CA MET A 113 14.40 0.71 44.18
C MET A 113 14.81 1.75 43.13
N SER A 114 14.57 3.04 43.37
CA SER A 114 15.47 4.05 42.80
C SER A 114 15.49 5.32 43.62
N SER A 115 16.63 5.56 44.27
CA SER A 115 16.98 6.88 44.80
C SER A 115 17.21 7.82 43.62
N LEU A 116 16.53 8.97 43.59
CA LEU A 116 16.71 10.02 42.60
C LEU A 116 17.26 11.27 43.32
N LEU A 117 18.58 11.32 43.44
CA LEU A 117 19.39 12.54 43.32
C LEU A 117 20.44 12.27 42.25
#